data_AF-A0A9Q0TRT4-F1
#
_entry.id   AF-A0A9Q0TRT4-F1
#
_cell.length_a   1.000
_cell.length_b   1.000
_cell.length_c   1.000
_cell.angle_alpha   90.00
_cell.angle_beta   90.00
_cell.angle_gamma   90.00
#
_symmetry.space_group_name_H-M   'P 1'
#
loop_
_entity.id
_entity.type
_entity.pdbx_description
1 polymer ?
#
loop_
_entity_poly.entity_id
_entity_poly.type
_entity_poly.pdbx_seq_one_letter_code
_entity_poly.pdbx_strand_id
1 'polypeptide(L)'
;MESMLCLLSPSPTKLPPFKKLTSFSASKTTFSSLSFASMIFSPQPKTPSTKIRSSSKPIKTPSPKTPITSTSAQESSTPVSLPLKKVLVPIGYGTEEMEAVIIVDVLRRAGAEVIVASVEPQLEVEAAGGTRLVADTSISKCANEVFDLVALPGGMPGSARLRDCDVLRQITSKQAEDKRLYGAICAAPAITLLPWGLLRRKQMTGHPAFMDKLPTFWAVASKIQVSGELTTSRGPGTSFEFALSLVDQLFGESVAKEIGQLLLMQADGDTQRKEEYNKVEWSFDHNPRVLLPIANGSEEIEIVAIVDILRRAKVDVVVASIENSVQILASRGIKIVADMLIGDAAESVYDLIILPVRQLNFFYIILKIAFVVFIPCRIVRVL
;
A
#
# COMPACT_ATOMS: atom_id res chain seq x y z
N MET A 1 -12.09 -3.02 62.94
CA MET A 1 -12.89 -1.77 63.07
C MET A 1 -13.71 -1.67 61.81
N GLU A 2 -14.99 -1.31 61.94
CA GLU A 2 -15.96 -1.33 60.84
C GLU A 2 -16.12 0.06 60.20
N SER A 3 -17.12 0.21 59.31
CA SER A 3 -17.52 1.41 58.57
C SER A 3 -16.61 1.77 57.37
N MET A 4 -17.12 2.21 56.21
CA MET A 4 -18.51 2.33 55.74
C MET A 4 -18.72 1.62 54.41
N LEU A 5 -19.96 1.16 54.16
CA LEU A 5 -20.38 0.56 52.89
C LEU A 5 -21.89 0.79 52.70
N CYS A 6 -22.27 1.67 51.75
CA CYS A 6 -23.58 1.69 51.06
C CYS A 6 -23.72 2.91 50.11
N LEU A 7 -24.73 2.84 49.23
CA LEU A 7 -25.19 3.88 48.26
C LEU A 7 -24.24 4.10 47.06
N LEU A 8 -24.66 4.00 45.79
CA LEU A 8 -25.97 3.63 45.19
C LEU A 8 -25.80 2.62 44.04
N SER A 9 -26.90 1.94 43.67
CA SER A 9 -27.00 1.08 42.48
C SER A 9 -27.71 1.81 41.32
N PRO A 10 -27.37 1.52 40.04
CA PRO A 10 -28.02 2.13 38.88
C PRO A 10 -29.40 1.51 38.57
N SER A 11 -30.32 2.32 38.05
CA SER A 11 -31.68 1.92 37.64
C SER A 11 -31.78 1.56 36.14
N PRO A 12 -32.62 0.59 35.74
CA PRO A 12 -32.70 0.13 34.35
C PRO A 12 -33.74 0.90 33.50
N THR A 13 -33.35 1.37 32.32
CA THR A 13 -34.24 1.91 31.28
C THR A 13 -34.59 0.85 30.23
N LYS A 14 -35.85 0.85 29.76
CA LYS A 14 -36.37 -0.11 28.75
C LYS A 14 -36.55 0.55 27.38
N LEU A 15 -36.46 -0.26 26.33
CA LEU A 15 -36.55 0.16 24.92
C LEU A 15 -38.00 0.47 24.48
N PRO A 16 -38.18 1.27 23.40
CA PRO A 16 -39.21 1.05 22.40
C PRO A 16 -38.74 0.02 21.32
N PRO A 17 -39.62 -0.86 20.81
CA PRO A 17 -39.27 -1.88 19.80
C PRO A 17 -39.49 -1.39 18.35
N PHE A 18 -39.53 -2.34 17.39
CA PHE A 18 -39.73 -2.24 15.92
C PHE A 18 -38.43 -2.11 15.08
N LYS A 19 -38.28 -2.79 13.93
CA LYS A 19 -39.16 -3.71 13.17
C LYS A 19 -38.33 -4.92 12.67
N LYS A 20 -38.92 -6.12 12.67
CA LYS A 20 -38.47 -7.18 11.75
C LYS A 20 -38.92 -6.81 10.33
N LEU A 21 -38.04 -6.98 9.34
CA LEU A 21 -38.44 -7.12 7.94
C LEU A 21 -38.03 -8.50 7.42
N THR A 22 -38.66 -8.93 6.33
CA THR A 22 -38.75 -10.34 5.94
C THR A 22 -37.67 -10.79 4.98
N SER A 23 -37.40 -12.10 4.98
CA SER A 23 -36.72 -12.81 3.91
C SER A 23 -37.35 -12.50 2.54
N PHE A 24 -36.53 -12.29 1.52
CA PHE A 24 -36.95 -12.38 0.11
C PHE A 24 -36.36 -13.63 -0.55
N SER A 25 -37.16 -14.24 -1.43
CA SER A 25 -36.82 -15.50 -2.10
C SER A 25 -35.75 -15.29 -3.18
N ALA A 26 -34.99 -16.35 -3.48
CA ALA A 26 -34.25 -16.44 -4.72
C ALA A 26 -35.19 -16.40 -5.94
N SER A 27 -34.73 -15.78 -7.02
CA SER A 27 -35.26 -15.93 -8.37
C SER A 27 -34.18 -16.54 -9.25
N LYS A 28 -34.44 -17.74 -9.78
CA LYS A 28 -33.61 -18.35 -10.83
C LYS A 28 -34.07 -17.81 -12.18
N THR A 29 -33.18 -17.18 -12.94
CA THR A 29 -33.37 -16.95 -14.38
C THR A 29 -32.33 -17.75 -15.15
N THR A 30 -32.74 -18.94 -15.58
CA THR A 30 -32.02 -19.70 -16.61
C THR A 30 -32.04 -18.93 -17.93
N PHE A 31 -30.90 -18.81 -18.60
CA PHE A 31 -30.88 -18.64 -20.06
C PHE A 31 -29.99 -19.70 -20.72
N SER A 32 -30.26 -19.93 -22.00
CA SER A 32 -30.03 -21.20 -22.67
C SER A 32 -28.60 -21.40 -23.18
N SER A 33 -28.17 -22.66 -23.15
CA SER A 33 -27.07 -23.17 -23.97
C SER A 33 -27.28 -22.87 -25.46
N LEU A 34 -26.24 -22.39 -26.13
CA LEU A 34 -26.02 -22.63 -27.55
C LEU A 34 -24.65 -23.29 -27.72
N SER A 35 -24.64 -24.44 -28.38
CA SER A 35 -23.43 -25.20 -28.71
C SER A 35 -23.28 -25.22 -30.22
N PHE A 36 -22.08 -24.94 -30.72
CA PHE A 36 -21.69 -25.23 -32.09
C PHE A 36 -20.25 -25.75 -32.11
N ALA A 37 -20.09 -26.98 -32.61
CA ALA A 37 -18.85 -27.46 -33.21
C ALA A 37 -18.94 -27.19 -34.75
N SER A 38 -17.92 -27.39 -35.60
CA SER A 38 -16.71 -28.21 -35.47
C SER A 38 -15.70 -27.89 -36.60
N MET A 39 -14.39 -28.11 -36.37
CA MET A 39 -13.31 -28.22 -37.39
C MET A 39 -12.98 -26.90 -38.17
N ILE A 40 -11.89 -26.71 -38.95
CA ILE A 40 -10.94 -27.59 -39.68
C ILE A 40 -9.45 -27.14 -39.48
N PHE A 41 -8.51 -27.97 -39.96
CA PHE A 41 -7.03 -27.97 -39.86
C PHE A 41 -6.21 -26.75 -40.36
N SER A 42 -4.93 -26.73 -39.92
CA SER A 42 -3.78 -25.89 -40.35
C SER A 42 -3.23 -26.25 -41.75
N PRO A 43 -2.25 -25.50 -42.33
CA PRO A 43 -0.81 -25.72 -42.00
C PRO A 43 0.14 -24.50 -42.10
N GLN A 44 1.41 -24.73 -41.73
CA GLN A 44 2.56 -23.80 -41.83
C GLN A 44 3.40 -24.02 -43.10
N PRO A 45 4.12 -23.01 -43.64
CA PRO A 45 5.17 -23.18 -44.64
C PRO A 45 6.60 -23.22 -44.03
N LYS A 46 7.56 -23.81 -44.76
CA LYS A 46 8.99 -23.91 -44.38
C LYS A 46 9.92 -23.23 -45.40
N THR A 47 11.17 -23.08 -44.98
CA THR A 47 12.37 -22.58 -45.69
C THR A 47 12.61 -23.15 -47.09
N PRO A 48 13.47 -22.46 -47.87
CA PRO A 48 14.55 -23.15 -48.58
C PRO A 48 15.95 -22.57 -48.27
N SER A 49 17.02 -23.30 -48.66
CA SER A 49 18.43 -22.95 -48.43
C SER A 49 19.33 -23.42 -49.59
N THR A 50 20.38 -22.68 -49.94
CA THR A 50 21.34 -23.08 -51.00
C THR A 50 22.80 -22.75 -50.67
N LYS A 51 23.75 -23.52 -51.23
CA LYS A 51 25.22 -23.43 -51.11
C LYS A 51 25.80 -22.55 -52.27
N ILE A 52 27.09 -22.29 -52.52
CA ILE A 52 28.44 -22.86 -52.21
C ILE A 52 29.48 -21.66 -52.19
N ARG A 53 30.83 -21.67 -52.34
CA ARG A 53 31.96 -22.59 -52.68
C ARG A 53 33.31 -21.96 -52.23
N SER A 54 34.34 -22.76 -51.87
CA SER A 54 35.83 -22.49 -51.95
C SER A 54 36.45 -21.24 -51.26
N SER A 55 37.69 -21.19 -50.76
CA SER A 55 38.80 -22.14 -50.43
C SER A 55 39.81 -21.37 -49.50
N SER A 56 41.07 -21.69 -49.15
CA SER A 56 42.16 -22.61 -49.59
C SER A 56 43.05 -23.07 -48.39
N LYS A 57 44.38 -23.24 -48.54
CA LYS A 57 45.40 -23.55 -47.49
C LYS A 57 46.79 -22.92 -47.89
N PRO A 58 47.97 -23.25 -47.31
CA PRO A 58 48.53 -22.71 -46.04
C PRO A 58 50.04 -22.26 -46.11
N ILE A 59 50.56 -21.51 -45.13
CA ILE A 59 52.02 -21.25 -44.93
C ILE A 59 52.42 -21.39 -43.43
N LYS A 60 53.72 -21.57 -43.15
CA LYS A 60 54.33 -22.07 -41.89
C LYS A 60 54.84 -20.98 -40.91
N THR A 61 55.18 -21.48 -39.70
CA THR A 61 55.87 -20.89 -38.54
C THR A 61 57.21 -20.16 -38.85
N PRO A 62 57.71 -19.25 -37.97
CA PRO A 62 58.42 -19.69 -36.74
C PRO A 62 58.17 -18.90 -35.45
N SER A 63 58.46 -19.55 -34.31
CA SER A 63 58.65 -19.01 -32.95
C SER A 63 60.13 -18.59 -32.72
N PRO A 64 60.59 -18.06 -31.56
CA PRO A 64 59.88 -17.83 -30.29
C PRO A 64 60.12 -16.46 -29.60
N LYS A 65 59.39 -16.19 -28.50
CA LYS A 65 59.90 -15.57 -27.26
C LYS A 65 58.86 -15.63 -26.14
N THR A 66 59.23 -16.22 -24.99
CA THR A 66 58.45 -16.19 -23.75
C THR A 66 58.60 -14.83 -23.07
N PRO A 67 57.57 -14.34 -22.36
CA PRO A 67 57.74 -14.29 -20.90
C PRO A 67 56.48 -14.68 -20.10
N ILE A 68 56.74 -15.42 -19.01
CA ILE A 68 56.02 -15.46 -17.72
C ILE A 68 54.62 -14.85 -17.72
N THR A 69 53.59 -15.70 -17.69
CA THR A 69 52.21 -15.31 -17.32
C THR A 69 51.92 -15.81 -15.91
N SER A 70 51.52 -14.93 -15.00
CA SER A 70 51.10 -15.27 -13.65
C SER A 70 49.74 -15.99 -13.67
N THR A 71 49.63 -17.08 -12.90
CA THR A 71 48.36 -17.78 -12.73
C THR A 71 47.46 -16.99 -11.77
N SER A 72 46.52 -16.22 -12.29
CA SER A 72 45.31 -15.84 -11.55
C SER A 72 44.22 -16.87 -11.84
N ALA A 73 43.67 -17.49 -10.78
CA ALA A 73 42.46 -18.29 -10.91
C ALA A 73 41.29 -17.35 -11.18
N GLN A 74 40.54 -17.58 -12.26
CA GLN A 74 39.25 -16.92 -12.45
C GLN A 74 38.20 -17.64 -11.61
N GLU A 75 37.99 -17.17 -10.38
CA GLU A 75 36.79 -17.50 -9.62
C GLU A 75 35.57 -16.92 -10.35
N SER A 76 34.76 -17.79 -10.95
CA SER A 76 33.52 -17.42 -11.61
C SER A 76 32.43 -17.20 -10.56
N SER A 77 32.50 -16.05 -9.88
CA SER A 77 31.51 -15.65 -8.88
C SER A 77 30.15 -15.36 -9.52
N THR A 78 29.34 -16.40 -9.70
CA THR A 78 27.90 -16.24 -9.89
C THR A 78 27.34 -15.43 -8.72
N PRO A 79 26.65 -14.30 -8.96
CA PRO A 79 26.12 -13.48 -7.87
C PRO A 79 25.07 -14.30 -7.11
N VAL A 80 25.38 -14.66 -5.86
CA VAL A 80 24.43 -15.29 -4.96
C VAL A 80 23.36 -14.26 -4.63
N SER A 81 22.18 -14.42 -5.24
CA SER A 81 21.01 -13.63 -4.87
C SER A 81 20.65 -13.94 -3.43
N LEU A 82 20.87 -12.97 -2.54
CA LEU A 82 20.37 -13.06 -1.18
C LEU A 82 18.83 -13.19 -1.25
N PRO A 83 18.21 -14.07 -0.43
CA PRO A 83 16.76 -14.22 -0.42
C PRO A 83 16.10 -12.89 -0.05
N LEU A 84 15.06 -12.52 -0.79
CA LEU A 84 14.32 -11.27 -0.57
C LEU A 84 13.70 -11.26 0.83
N LYS A 85 13.69 -10.08 1.47
CA LYS A 85 13.05 -9.88 2.76
C LYS A 85 11.53 -9.94 2.60
N LYS A 86 10.89 -10.94 3.20
CA LYS A 86 9.46 -11.21 3.02
C LYS A 86 8.65 -10.53 4.10
N VAL A 87 7.70 -9.67 3.73
CA VAL A 87 6.96 -8.83 4.66
C VAL A 87 5.45 -9.01 4.51
N LEU A 88 4.74 -9.12 5.62
CA LEU A 88 3.28 -9.11 5.67
C LEU A 88 2.76 -7.73 6.05
N VAL A 89 1.92 -7.14 5.19
CA VAL A 89 1.08 -5.98 5.53
C VAL A 89 -0.39 -6.39 5.41
N PRO A 90 -1.09 -6.65 6.53
CA PRO A 90 -2.48 -7.05 6.49
C PRO A 90 -3.40 -5.82 6.42
N ILE A 91 -4.47 -5.91 5.64
CA ILE A 91 -5.48 -4.87 5.49
C ILE A 91 -6.89 -5.43 5.71
N GLY A 92 -7.81 -4.61 6.20
CA GLY A 92 -9.21 -4.94 6.40
C GLY A 92 -10.12 -3.74 6.17
N TYR A 93 -11.44 -3.93 6.34
CA TYR A 93 -12.39 -2.84 6.21
C TYR A 93 -12.10 -1.73 7.23
N GLY A 94 -11.92 -0.49 6.75
CA GLY A 94 -11.55 0.66 7.57
C GLY A 94 -10.11 0.68 8.09
N THR A 95 -9.19 -0.06 7.44
CA THR A 95 -7.74 0.19 7.59
C THR A 95 -7.40 1.60 7.09
N GLU A 96 -6.42 2.26 7.70
CA GLU A 96 -5.97 3.59 7.28
C GLU A 96 -5.13 3.48 6.00
N GLU A 97 -5.58 4.13 4.91
CA GLU A 97 -4.95 3.99 3.59
C GLU A 97 -3.55 4.59 3.48
N MET A 98 -3.30 5.77 4.09
CA MET A 98 -1.96 6.38 4.03
C MET A 98 -0.95 5.54 4.81
N GLU A 99 -1.30 5.06 6.00
CA GLU A 99 -0.46 4.15 6.79
C GLU A 99 -0.16 2.87 6.00
N ALA A 100 -1.17 2.19 5.47
CA ALA A 100 -0.97 0.94 4.73
C ALA A 100 -0.14 1.14 3.44
N VAL A 101 -0.45 2.16 2.64
CA VAL A 101 0.23 2.43 1.37
C VAL A 101 1.67 2.87 1.57
N ILE A 102 1.94 3.78 2.52
CA ILE A 102 3.31 4.26 2.77
C ILE A 102 4.19 3.12 3.30
N ILE A 103 3.67 2.25 4.18
CA ILE A 103 4.41 1.06 4.62
C ILE A 103 4.76 0.16 3.43
N VAL A 104 3.80 -0.16 2.56
CA VAL A 104 4.01 -1.06 1.41
C VAL A 104 4.96 -0.46 0.39
N ASP A 105 4.76 0.80 -0.01
CA ASP A 105 5.58 1.51 -0.99
C ASP A 105 7.05 1.60 -0.53
N VAL A 106 7.30 2.11 0.68
CA VAL A 106 8.65 2.38 1.21
C VAL A 106 9.44 1.07 1.35
N LEU A 107 8.79 0.00 1.83
CA LEU A 107 9.43 -1.32 1.93
C LEU A 107 9.68 -1.95 0.56
N ARG A 108 8.77 -1.79 -0.41
CA ARG A 108 9.01 -2.21 -1.81
C ARG A 108 10.13 -1.40 -2.48
N ARG A 109 10.28 -0.10 -2.17
CA ARG A 109 11.43 0.72 -2.61
C ARG A 109 12.76 0.21 -2.04
N ALA A 110 12.77 -0.27 -0.80
CA ALA A 110 13.94 -0.91 -0.18
C ALA A 110 14.23 -2.36 -0.67
N GLY A 111 13.41 -2.90 -1.59
CA GLY A 111 13.62 -4.25 -2.15
C GLY A 111 12.96 -5.39 -1.38
N ALA A 112 11.99 -5.12 -0.50
CA ALA A 112 11.24 -6.15 0.20
C ALA A 112 10.15 -6.81 -0.68
N GLU A 113 9.98 -8.12 -0.53
CA GLU A 113 8.80 -8.85 -1.01
C GLU A 113 7.63 -8.57 -0.05
N VAL A 114 6.96 -7.44 -0.23
CA VAL A 114 5.80 -7.07 0.59
C VAL A 114 4.54 -7.71 0.02
N ILE A 115 3.92 -8.60 0.79
CA ILE A 115 2.62 -9.22 0.53
C ILE A 115 1.54 -8.42 1.25
N VAL A 116 0.61 -7.86 0.49
CA VAL A 116 -0.61 -7.24 1.03
C VAL A 116 -1.68 -8.32 1.21
N ALA A 117 -2.13 -8.56 2.44
CA ALA A 117 -3.07 -9.64 2.75
C ALA A 117 -4.40 -9.12 3.30
N SER A 118 -5.52 -9.46 2.66
CA SER A 118 -6.85 -9.14 3.19
C SER A 118 -7.20 -10.06 4.37
N VAL A 119 -7.63 -9.48 5.49
CA VAL A 119 -8.29 -10.22 6.59
C VAL A 119 -9.79 -10.41 6.36
N GLU A 120 -10.35 -9.81 5.31
CA GLU A 120 -11.74 -9.97 4.89
C GLU A 120 -11.95 -11.22 4.02
N PRO A 121 -13.20 -11.68 3.81
CA PRO A 121 -13.50 -12.77 2.87
C PRO A 121 -13.08 -12.49 1.42
N GLN A 122 -13.12 -11.21 1.02
CA GLN A 122 -12.75 -10.73 -0.31
C GLN A 122 -11.38 -10.01 -0.30
N LEU A 123 -10.78 -9.83 -1.49
CA LEU A 123 -9.49 -9.13 -1.64
C LEU A 123 -9.62 -7.60 -1.69
N GLU A 124 -10.77 -7.08 -2.14
CA GLU A 124 -11.06 -5.64 -2.17
C GLU A 124 -11.57 -5.15 -0.82
N VAL A 125 -10.88 -4.17 -0.23
CA VAL A 125 -11.27 -3.55 1.04
C VAL A 125 -11.40 -2.04 0.85
N GLU A 126 -12.45 -1.48 1.44
CA GLU A 126 -12.64 -0.04 1.58
C GLU A 126 -11.90 0.42 2.85
N ALA A 127 -11.00 1.39 2.68
CA ALA A 127 -10.18 1.99 3.73
C ALA A 127 -10.95 3.10 4.48
N ALA A 128 -10.34 3.66 5.53
CA ALA A 128 -10.99 4.60 6.46
C ALA A 128 -11.43 5.93 5.80
N GLY A 129 -10.71 6.40 4.78
CA GLY A 129 -11.06 7.53 3.92
C GLY A 129 -11.85 7.15 2.66
N GLY A 130 -12.35 5.91 2.59
CA GLY A 130 -13.10 5.38 1.44
C GLY A 130 -12.23 5.05 0.23
N THR A 131 -10.90 4.99 0.36
CA THR A 131 -10.03 4.48 -0.71
C THR A 131 -10.21 2.98 -0.85
N ARG A 132 -10.44 2.46 -2.07
CA ARG A 132 -10.60 1.01 -2.29
C ARG A 132 -9.27 0.38 -2.71
N LEU A 133 -8.76 -0.54 -1.89
CA LEU A 133 -7.49 -1.23 -2.08
C LEU A 133 -7.73 -2.73 -2.36
N VAL A 134 -6.99 -3.33 -3.29
CA VAL A 134 -7.10 -4.78 -3.57
C VAL A 134 -5.83 -5.52 -3.14
N ALA A 135 -5.97 -6.38 -2.13
CA ALA A 135 -4.90 -7.21 -1.59
C ALA A 135 -4.27 -8.14 -2.65
N ASP A 136 -3.06 -8.61 -2.38
CA ASP A 136 -2.37 -9.64 -3.16
C ASP A 136 -2.92 -11.04 -2.86
N THR A 137 -3.37 -11.26 -1.62
CA THR A 137 -3.87 -12.56 -1.17
C THR A 137 -4.86 -12.43 0.00
N SER A 138 -5.51 -13.52 0.37
CA SER A 138 -6.22 -13.62 1.66
C SER A 138 -5.24 -14.09 2.72
N ILE A 139 -5.34 -13.54 3.94
CA ILE A 139 -4.54 -13.92 5.11
C ILE A 139 -4.55 -15.44 5.38
N SER A 140 -5.64 -16.13 5.01
CA SER A 140 -5.77 -17.59 5.10
C SER A 140 -4.67 -18.35 4.35
N LYS A 141 -4.18 -17.82 3.23
CA LYS A 141 -3.08 -18.40 2.44
C LYS A 141 -1.70 -18.12 3.06
N CYS A 142 -1.60 -17.16 3.97
CA CYS A 142 -0.37 -16.80 4.68
C CYS A 142 -0.15 -17.60 5.98
N ALA A 143 -1.08 -18.47 6.38
CA ALA A 143 -1.08 -19.13 7.69
C ALA A 143 0.19 -19.96 8.01
N ASN A 144 0.86 -20.49 6.98
CA ASN A 144 2.08 -21.30 7.11
C ASN A 144 3.34 -20.57 6.57
N GLU A 145 3.24 -19.29 6.23
CA GLU A 145 4.35 -18.49 5.70
C GLU A 145 5.23 -17.95 6.82
N VAL A 146 6.53 -17.78 6.53
CA VAL A 146 7.50 -17.14 7.42
C VAL A 146 7.87 -15.79 6.83
N PHE A 147 7.81 -14.75 7.66
CA PHE A 147 8.10 -13.36 7.28
C PHE A 147 9.29 -12.84 8.08
N ASP A 148 10.13 -11.98 7.49
CA ASP A 148 11.11 -11.20 8.22
C ASP A 148 10.43 -10.12 9.08
N LEU A 149 9.29 -9.58 8.60
CA LEU A 149 8.52 -8.53 9.25
C LEU A 149 6.99 -8.72 9.09
N VAL A 150 6.23 -8.42 10.14
CA VAL A 150 4.77 -8.21 10.08
C VAL A 150 4.48 -6.76 10.50
N ALA A 151 3.96 -5.93 9.60
CA ALA A 151 3.71 -4.51 9.86
C ALA A 151 2.21 -4.17 9.79
N LEU A 152 1.61 -3.81 10.92
CA LEU A 152 0.17 -3.60 11.08
C LEU A 152 -0.19 -2.10 10.90
N PRO A 153 -0.91 -1.71 9.83
CA PRO A 153 -1.52 -0.39 9.72
C PRO A 153 -2.68 -0.24 10.72
N GLY A 154 -3.01 0.99 11.07
CA GLY A 154 -4.09 1.31 11.99
C GLY A 154 -5.44 1.52 11.30
N GLY A 155 -6.08 2.64 11.60
CA GLY A 155 -7.45 2.94 11.18
C GLY A 155 -8.50 2.22 12.02
N MET A 156 -9.75 2.68 11.92
CA MET A 156 -10.92 2.08 12.57
C MET A 156 -12.09 2.08 11.59
N PRO A 157 -12.83 0.97 11.43
CA PRO A 157 -12.73 -0.29 12.17
C PRO A 157 -11.52 -1.19 11.86
N GLY A 158 -10.60 -0.81 10.95
CA GLY A 158 -9.50 -1.65 10.47
C GLY A 158 -8.69 -2.36 11.55
N SER A 159 -8.21 -1.64 12.57
CA SER A 159 -7.45 -2.24 13.68
C SER A 159 -8.26 -3.33 14.42
N ALA A 160 -9.59 -3.18 14.52
CA ALA A 160 -10.45 -4.22 15.09
C ALA A 160 -10.64 -5.41 14.14
N ARG A 161 -10.73 -5.18 12.81
CA ARG A 161 -10.73 -6.26 11.80
C ARG A 161 -9.43 -7.08 11.88
N LEU A 162 -8.28 -6.41 12.05
CA LEU A 162 -6.99 -7.06 12.28
C LEU A 162 -7.00 -7.87 13.58
N ARG A 163 -7.44 -7.28 14.71
CA ARG A 163 -7.52 -7.91 16.05
C ARG A 163 -8.34 -9.20 16.04
N ASP A 164 -9.46 -9.19 15.34
CA ASP A 164 -10.44 -10.28 15.31
C ASP A 164 -10.06 -11.38 14.29
N CYS A 165 -8.97 -11.21 13.55
CA CYS A 165 -8.45 -12.21 12.62
C CYS A 165 -7.51 -13.21 13.34
N ASP A 166 -8.04 -14.38 13.70
CA ASP A 166 -7.27 -15.43 14.39
C ASP A 166 -6.03 -15.91 13.62
N VAL A 167 -6.07 -15.94 12.28
CA VAL A 167 -4.91 -16.32 11.46
C VAL A 167 -3.80 -15.28 11.56
N LEU A 168 -4.13 -13.99 11.47
CA LEU A 168 -3.14 -12.92 11.65
C LEU A 168 -2.58 -12.90 13.08
N ARG A 169 -3.44 -13.15 14.08
CA ARG A 169 -3.03 -13.30 15.49
C ARG A 169 -1.98 -14.41 15.63
N GLN A 170 -2.22 -15.58 15.05
CA GLN A 170 -1.28 -16.71 15.09
C GLN A 170 0.05 -16.38 14.41
N ILE A 171 0.03 -15.79 13.20
CA ILE A 171 1.25 -15.35 12.50
C ILE A 171 2.03 -14.33 13.35
N THR A 172 1.36 -13.31 13.91
CA THR A 172 2.03 -12.24 14.67
C THR A 172 2.53 -12.71 16.04
N SER A 173 1.80 -13.61 16.72
CA SER A 173 2.28 -14.26 17.95
C SER A 173 3.53 -15.09 17.67
N LYS A 174 3.52 -15.93 16.62
CA LYS A 174 4.69 -16.72 16.22
C LYS A 174 5.88 -15.84 15.85
N GLN A 175 5.66 -14.70 15.20
CA GLN A 175 6.69 -13.73 14.87
C GLN A 175 7.42 -13.21 16.13
N ALA A 176 6.64 -12.86 17.17
CA ALA A 176 7.16 -12.42 18.46
C ALA A 176 7.84 -13.55 19.25
N GLU A 177 7.33 -14.78 19.18
CA GLU A 177 7.94 -15.98 19.80
C GLU A 177 9.30 -16.31 19.17
N ASP A 178 9.36 -16.37 17.83
CA ASP A 178 10.57 -16.61 17.03
C ASP A 178 11.55 -15.41 17.02
N LYS A 179 11.25 -14.32 17.74
CA LYS A 179 12.07 -13.08 17.86
C LYS A 179 12.34 -12.37 16.52
N ARG A 180 11.44 -12.50 15.55
CA ARG A 180 11.46 -11.72 14.30
C ARG A 180 10.69 -10.41 14.46
N LEU A 181 10.91 -9.49 13.52
CA LEU A 181 10.37 -8.14 13.61
C LEU A 181 8.85 -8.13 13.46
N TYR A 182 8.19 -7.31 14.27
CA TYR A 182 6.81 -6.90 14.05
C TYR A 182 6.62 -5.43 14.44
N GLY A 183 5.64 -4.77 13.84
CA GLY A 183 5.32 -3.40 14.19
C GLY A 183 3.86 -3.04 14.00
N ALA A 184 3.45 -1.96 14.66
CA ALA A 184 2.09 -1.44 14.54
C ALA A 184 2.05 0.09 14.68
N ILE A 185 1.24 0.74 13.85
CA ILE A 185 1.07 2.20 13.85
C ILE A 185 -0.33 2.60 14.31
N CYS A 186 -0.45 3.81 14.84
CA CYS A 186 -1.72 4.47 15.10
C CYS A 186 -2.59 3.76 16.15
N ALA A 187 -3.76 3.23 15.76
CA ALA A 187 -4.65 2.49 16.63
C ALA A 187 -4.23 1.02 16.85
N ALA A 188 -3.45 0.43 15.94
CA ALA A 188 -3.10 -0.99 15.97
C ALA A 188 -2.29 -1.43 17.22
N PRO A 189 -1.40 -0.63 17.83
CA PRO A 189 -0.81 -0.97 19.13
C PRO A 189 -1.88 -1.24 20.19
N ALA A 190 -2.76 -0.25 20.46
CA ALA A 190 -3.76 -0.31 21.53
C ALA A 190 -4.94 -1.25 21.24
N ILE A 191 -5.35 -1.37 19.97
CA ILE A 191 -6.51 -2.17 19.57
C ILE A 191 -6.14 -3.60 19.16
N THR A 192 -4.95 -3.83 18.59
CA THR A 192 -4.56 -5.12 18.00
C THR A 192 -3.50 -5.83 18.84
N LEU A 193 -2.33 -5.22 19.04
CA LEU A 193 -1.21 -5.88 19.74
C LEU A 193 -1.45 -6.04 21.24
N LEU A 194 -2.15 -5.10 21.89
CA LEU A 194 -2.42 -5.13 23.33
C LEU A 194 -3.31 -6.33 23.73
N PRO A 195 -4.49 -6.58 23.11
CA PRO A 195 -5.28 -7.79 23.41
C PRO A 195 -4.54 -9.10 23.13
N TRP A 196 -3.66 -9.14 22.13
CA TRP A 196 -2.81 -10.30 21.84
C TRP A 196 -1.63 -10.46 22.82
N GLY A 197 -1.43 -9.52 23.74
CA GLY A 197 -0.36 -9.55 24.75
C GLY A 197 1.02 -9.19 24.23
N LEU A 198 1.16 -8.75 22.97
CA LEU A 198 2.45 -8.55 22.28
C LEU A 198 3.18 -7.26 22.66
N LEU A 199 2.70 -6.55 23.69
CA LEU A 199 3.30 -5.32 24.25
C LEU A 199 3.87 -5.51 25.66
N ARG A 200 3.82 -6.73 26.22
CA ARG A 200 4.25 -7.01 27.60
C ARG A 200 5.73 -6.69 27.80
N ARG A 201 6.03 -5.78 28.73
CA ARG A 201 7.40 -5.32 29.11
C ARG A 201 8.20 -4.68 27.96
N LYS A 202 7.50 -4.09 26.99
CA LYS A 202 8.08 -3.32 25.87
C LYS A 202 7.62 -1.88 25.97
N GLN A 203 8.49 -0.91 25.69
CA GLN A 203 8.05 0.47 25.50
C GLN A 203 7.33 0.61 24.15
N MET A 204 6.28 1.42 24.08
CA MET A 204 5.50 1.62 22.86
C MET A 204 4.93 3.02 22.75
N THR A 205 4.63 3.44 21.53
CA THR A 205 3.86 4.64 21.21
C THR A 205 2.58 4.26 20.45
N GLY A 206 1.71 5.23 20.17
CA GLY A 206 0.45 5.01 19.47
C GLY A 206 -0.32 6.30 19.21
N HIS A 207 -1.49 6.18 18.60
CA HIS A 207 -2.34 7.34 18.30
C HIS A 207 -2.87 7.97 19.59
N PRO A 208 -2.82 9.32 19.74
CA PRO A 208 -3.18 10.01 20.99
C PRO A 208 -4.52 9.57 21.60
N ALA A 209 -5.56 9.40 20.76
CA ALA A 209 -6.91 8.98 21.18
C ALA A 209 -7.04 7.49 21.59
N PHE A 210 -5.93 6.76 21.71
CA PHE A 210 -5.87 5.38 22.20
C PHE A 210 -4.74 5.15 23.23
N MET A 211 -3.99 6.20 23.62
CA MET A 211 -2.92 6.11 24.62
C MET A 211 -3.45 5.78 26.02
N ASP A 212 -4.71 6.13 26.30
CA ASP A 212 -5.47 5.81 27.50
C ASP A 212 -5.62 4.30 27.74
N LYS A 213 -5.60 3.51 26.65
CA LYS A 213 -5.74 2.04 26.69
C LYS A 213 -4.40 1.33 26.88
N LEU A 214 -3.28 2.00 26.65
CA LEU A 214 -1.94 1.41 26.77
C LEU A 214 -1.46 1.42 28.23
N PRO A 215 -0.64 0.43 28.66
CA PRO A 215 -0.09 0.42 30.02
C PRO A 215 0.81 1.64 30.28
N THR A 216 0.36 2.57 31.14
CA THR A 216 0.93 3.92 31.28
C THR A 216 2.44 3.95 31.56
N PHE A 217 2.97 2.99 32.32
CA PHE A 217 4.41 2.90 32.62
C PHE A 217 5.28 2.63 31.37
N TRP A 218 4.70 2.02 30.33
CA TRP A 218 5.40 1.62 29.12
C TRP A 218 5.01 2.47 27.89
N ALA A 219 3.94 3.27 27.99
CA ALA A 219 3.44 4.11 26.91
C ALA A 219 4.23 5.44 26.87
N VAL A 220 4.79 5.78 25.71
CA VAL A 220 5.64 6.97 25.50
C VAL A 220 5.13 7.84 24.34
N ALA A 221 5.48 9.12 24.33
CA ALA A 221 5.00 10.11 23.36
C ALA A 221 5.91 10.30 22.13
N SER A 222 6.99 9.53 22.01
CA SER A 222 7.91 9.54 20.85
C SER A 222 7.17 9.25 19.55
N LYS A 223 7.57 9.90 18.44
CA LYS A 223 6.97 9.66 17.10
C LYS A 223 7.05 8.17 16.72
N ILE A 224 8.25 7.60 16.89
CA ILE A 224 8.58 6.19 16.72
C ILE A 224 9.10 5.64 18.04
N GLN A 225 8.74 4.40 18.39
CA GLN A 225 9.33 3.68 19.51
C GLN A 225 9.70 2.24 19.13
N VAL A 226 11.00 1.92 19.19
CA VAL A 226 11.54 0.56 19.06
C VAL A 226 11.72 -0.05 20.46
N SER A 227 11.44 -1.33 20.64
CA SER A 227 11.63 -2.04 21.91
C SER A 227 11.89 -3.53 21.67
N GLY A 228 13.16 -3.84 21.37
CA GLY A 228 13.56 -5.14 20.82
C GLY A 228 12.95 -5.33 19.44
N GLU A 229 12.37 -6.50 19.20
CA GLU A 229 11.72 -6.91 17.95
C GLU A 229 10.41 -6.16 17.60
N LEU A 230 9.95 -5.25 18.46
CA LEU A 230 8.74 -4.44 18.27
C LEU A 230 9.11 -3.01 17.83
N THR A 231 8.48 -2.51 16.77
CA THR A 231 8.45 -1.07 16.44
C THR A 231 7.03 -0.51 16.46
N THR A 232 6.81 0.68 17.01
CA THR A 232 5.50 1.35 17.04
C THR A 232 5.56 2.81 16.60
N SER A 233 4.44 3.34 16.11
CA SER A 233 4.32 4.72 15.60
C SER A 233 2.92 5.32 15.84
N ARG A 234 2.77 6.64 15.70
CA ARG A 234 1.62 7.41 16.21
C ARG A 234 0.45 7.61 15.26
N GLY A 235 0.63 7.57 13.95
CA GLY A 235 -0.44 7.90 13.00
C GLY A 235 0.05 8.29 11.61
N PRO A 236 -0.83 8.79 10.73
CA PRO A 236 -0.54 8.92 9.30
C PRO A 236 0.61 9.90 9.01
N GLY A 237 0.69 11.00 9.75
CA GLY A 237 1.81 11.95 9.69
C GLY A 237 3.15 11.43 10.24
N THR A 238 3.23 10.16 10.65
CA THR A 238 4.44 9.46 11.10
C THR A 238 4.68 8.14 10.35
N SER A 239 3.93 7.88 9.26
CA SER A 239 4.04 6.64 8.48
C SER A 239 5.38 6.49 7.76
N PHE A 240 5.94 7.58 7.24
CA PHE A 240 7.27 7.55 6.59
C PHE A 240 8.38 7.24 7.58
N GLU A 241 8.41 7.92 8.73
CA GLU A 241 9.39 7.66 9.81
C GLU A 241 9.28 6.21 10.31
N PHE A 242 8.06 5.66 10.38
CA PHE A 242 7.82 4.26 10.76
C PHE A 242 8.34 3.28 9.71
N ALA A 243 7.99 3.48 8.44
CA ALA A 243 8.43 2.61 7.36
C ALA A 243 9.95 2.65 7.16
N LEU A 244 10.58 3.83 7.27
CA LEU A 244 12.05 3.96 7.23
C LEU A 244 12.74 3.31 8.43
N SER A 245 12.17 3.39 9.64
CA SER A 245 12.67 2.66 10.80
C SER A 245 12.58 1.14 10.62
N LEU A 246 11.59 0.65 9.89
CA LEU A 246 11.46 -0.78 9.53
C LEU A 246 12.44 -1.18 8.41
N VAL A 247 12.73 -0.29 7.44
CA VAL A 247 13.79 -0.48 6.45
C VAL A 247 15.17 -0.58 7.11
N ASP A 248 15.49 0.30 8.06
CA ASP A 248 16.74 0.25 8.83
C ASP A 248 16.93 -1.11 9.53
N GLN A 249 15.90 -1.61 10.20
CA GLN A 249 15.96 -2.92 10.88
C GLN A 249 16.03 -4.14 9.94
N LEU A 250 15.60 -4.01 8.68
CA LEU A 250 15.61 -5.10 7.69
C LEU A 250 16.84 -5.11 6.77
N PHE A 251 17.35 -3.91 6.42
CA PHE A 251 18.35 -3.69 5.36
C PHE A 251 19.53 -2.80 5.79
N GLY A 252 19.44 -2.16 6.97
CA GLY A 252 20.47 -1.30 7.53
C GLY A 252 20.35 0.19 7.14
N GLU A 253 20.93 1.02 7.99
CA GLU A 253 20.84 2.49 7.98
C GLU A 253 21.16 3.13 6.61
N SER A 254 22.08 2.54 5.83
CA SER A 254 22.42 3.04 4.49
C SER A 254 21.24 2.98 3.52
N VAL A 255 20.46 1.89 3.54
CA VAL A 255 19.28 1.73 2.67
C VAL A 255 18.15 2.64 3.17
N ALA A 256 17.96 2.74 4.49
CA ALA A 256 16.99 3.67 5.05
C ALA A 256 17.28 5.14 4.68
N LYS A 257 18.57 5.54 4.68
CA LYS A 257 19.01 6.87 4.23
C LYS A 257 18.79 7.08 2.73
N GLU A 258 19.10 6.10 1.89
CA GLU A 258 18.87 6.17 0.44
C GLU A 258 17.37 6.34 0.12
N ILE A 259 16.51 5.49 0.69
CA ILE A 259 15.06 5.57 0.45
C ILE A 259 14.48 6.87 1.05
N GLY A 260 14.99 7.34 2.19
CA GLY A 260 14.63 8.64 2.76
C GLY A 260 14.96 9.81 1.84
N GLN A 261 16.16 9.82 1.22
CA GLN A 261 16.56 10.84 0.24
C GLN A 261 15.69 10.80 -1.03
N LEU A 262 15.37 9.60 -1.54
CA LEU A 262 14.47 9.41 -2.69
C LEU A 262 13.02 9.85 -2.41
N LEU A 263 12.65 10.04 -1.15
CA LEU A 263 11.34 10.51 -0.69
C LEU A 263 11.40 11.95 -0.13
N LEU A 264 12.54 12.65 -0.29
CA LEU A 264 12.78 14.00 0.20
C LEU A 264 12.56 14.18 1.72
N MET A 265 12.74 13.10 2.49
CA MET A 265 12.57 13.09 3.95
C MET A 265 13.68 13.86 4.67
N GLN A 266 13.47 15.17 4.82
CA GLN A 266 14.32 16.07 5.61
C GLN A 266 14.06 15.91 7.11
N ALA A 267 15.11 16.02 7.91
CA ALA A 267 15.00 16.14 9.37
C ALA A 267 14.84 17.62 9.77
N ASP A 268 13.58 18.09 9.81
CA ASP A 268 13.12 19.41 10.31
C ASP A 268 14.01 20.62 9.93
N GLY A 269 13.80 21.22 8.74
CA GLY A 269 14.77 22.20 8.24
C GLY A 269 14.39 23.29 7.22
N ASP A 270 13.13 23.48 6.79
CA ASP A 270 12.74 24.79 6.22
C ASP A 270 11.22 25.07 6.25
N THR A 271 10.77 25.96 7.14
CA THR A 271 9.44 26.57 7.08
C THR A 271 9.46 27.81 6.18
N GLN A 272 9.74 27.61 4.88
CA GLN A 272 9.48 28.64 3.89
C GLN A 272 7.99 29.01 3.93
N ARG A 273 7.69 30.30 4.08
CA ARG A 273 6.33 30.77 3.86
C ARG A 273 5.99 30.51 2.39
N LYS A 274 4.84 29.90 2.13
CA LYS A 274 4.29 29.84 0.78
C LYS A 274 3.94 31.26 0.34
N GLU A 275 4.84 31.90 -0.38
CA GLU A 275 4.53 33.08 -1.19
C GLU A 275 3.66 32.62 -2.36
N GLU A 276 2.36 32.94 -2.32
CA GLU A 276 1.42 32.60 -3.39
C GLU A 276 1.58 33.57 -4.56
N TYR A 277 2.52 33.24 -5.45
CA TYR A 277 2.69 33.95 -6.72
C TYR A 277 1.41 33.83 -7.56
N ASN A 278 0.78 34.97 -7.84
CA ASN A 278 -0.56 35.09 -8.43
C ASN A 278 -1.69 34.59 -7.50
N LYS A 279 -1.76 35.12 -6.27
CA LYS A 279 -2.87 34.88 -5.34
C LYS A 279 -4.24 34.92 -6.03
N VAL A 280 -5.04 33.87 -5.86
CA VAL A 280 -6.43 33.84 -6.33
C VAL A 280 -7.39 33.76 -5.13
N GLU A 281 -8.53 34.44 -5.23
CA GLU A 281 -9.63 34.20 -4.31
C GLU A 281 -10.36 32.89 -4.67
N TRP A 282 -10.35 31.94 -3.74
CA TRP A 282 -11.05 30.66 -3.85
C TRP A 282 -12.39 30.79 -3.13
N SER A 283 -13.40 31.31 -3.83
CA SER A 283 -14.78 31.40 -3.35
C SER A 283 -15.69 30.44 -4.11
N PHE A 284 -16.40 29.61 -3.36
CA PHE A 284 -17.40 28.66 -3.86
C PHE A 284 -18.71 28.88 -3.11
N ASP A 285 -19.83 28.79 -3.83
CA ASP A 285 -21.19 28.79 -3.26
C ASP A 285 -21.70 27.36 -2.93
N HIS A 286 -20.89 26.35 -3.23
CA HIS A 286 -21.16 24.93 -3.04
C HIS A 286 -19.95 24.21 -2.42
N ASN A 287 -20.10 22.91 -2.11
CA ASN A 287 -19.00 22.10 -1.58
C ASN A 287 -18.01 21.76 -2.70
N PRO A 288 -16.71 22.10 -2.60
CA PRO A 288 -15.77 21.95 -3.71
C PRO A 288 -15.64 20.52 -4.20
N ARG A 289 -15.52 20.35 -5.51
CA ARG A 289 -15.48 19.06 -6.20
C ARG A 289 -14.18 18.89 -7.00
N VAL A 290 -13.44 17.83 -6.69
CA VAL A 290 -12.08 17.59 -7.19
C VAL A 290 -12.01 16.28 -7.96
N LEU A 291 -11.40 16.32 -9.14
CA LEU A 291 -11.10 15.15 -9.96
C LEU A 291 -9.63 14.73 -9.79
N LEU A 292 -9.40 13.47 -9.41
CA LEU A 292 -8.11 12.80 -9.50
C LEU A 292 -8.16 11.73 -10.61
N PRO A 293 -7.71 12.04 -11.83
CA PRO A 293 -7.58 11.05 -12.90
C PRO A 293 -6.30 10.24 -12.70
N ILE A 294 -6.44 8.91 -12.57
CA ILE A 294 -5.36 7.97 -12.26
C ILE A 294 -5.16 6.92 -13.36
N ALA A 295 -3.95 6.37 -13.45
CA ALA A 295 -3.55 5.42 -14.48
C ALA A 295 -2.70 4.28 -13.91
N ASN A 296 -2.49 3.21 -14.70
CA ASN A 296 -1.48 2.21 -14.37
C ASN A 296 -0.09 2.86 -14.29
N GLY A 297 0.60 2.72 -13.15
CA GLY A 297 1.89 3.36 -12.88
C GLY A 297 1.84 4.79 -12.34
N SER A 298 0.67 5.33 -11.96
CA SER A 298 0.61 6.48 -11.03
C SER A 298 1.25 6.12 -9.68
N GLU A 299 1.85 7.08 -8.97
CA GLU A 299 2.43 6.84 -7.64
C GLU A 299 1.31 6.72 -6.59
N GLU A 300 1.22 5.57 -5.92
CA GLU A 300 0.17 5.26 -4.94
C GLU A 300 0.11 6.25 -3.77
N ILE A 301 1.26 6.74 -3.31
CA ILE A 301 1.35 7.71 -2.20
C ILE A 301 0.67 9.04 -2.56
N GLU A 302 0.93 9.58 -3.76
CA GLU A 302 0.32 10.83 -4.22
C GLU A 302 -1.21 10.70 -4.27
N ILE A 303 -1.72 9.57 -4.78
CA ILE A 303 -3.15 9.29 -4.85
C ILE A 303 -3.74 9.30 -3.44
N VAL A 304 -3.31 8.39 -2.56
CA VAL A 304 -4.04 8.19 -1.29
C VAL A 304 -3.87 9.35 -0.31
N ALA A 305 -2.72 10.02 -0.31
CA ALA A 305 -2.52 11.18 0.56
C ALA A 305 -3.42 12.37 0.16
N ILE A 306 -3.57 12.61 -1.15
CA ILE A 306 -4.43 13.70 -1.64
C ILE A 306 -5.91 13.35 -1.44
N VAL A 307 -6.31 12.10 -1.75
CA VAL A 307 -7.68 11.62 -1.53
C VAL A 307 -8.09 11.72 -0.06
N ASP A 308 -7.27 11.19 0.86
CA ASP A 308 -7.59 11.17 2.29
C ASP A 308 -7.67 12.59 2.88
N ILE A 309 -6.66 13.43 2.63
CA ILE A 309 -6.60 14.79 3.19
C ILE A 309 -7.80 15.63 2.71
N LEU A 310 -8.15 15.54 1.43
CA LEU A 310 -9.30 16.27 0.87
C LEU A 310 -10.64 15.72 1.41
N ARG A 311 -10.82 14.39 1.48
CA ARG A 311 -12.04 13.78 2.05
C ARG A 311 -12.18 14.05 3.55
N ARG A 312 -11.08 14.20 4.31
CA ARG A 312 -11.10 14.70 5.70
C ARG A 312 -11.54 16.15 5.78
N ALA A 313 -11.09 16.99 4.84
CA ALA A 313 -11.54 18.37 4.66
C ALA A 313 -12.98 18.51 4.09
N LYS A 314 -13.68 17.39 3.85
CA LYS A 314 -15.07 17.30 3.33
C LYS A 314 -15.28 17.76 1.88
N VAL A 315 -14.18 17.90 1.13
CA VAL A 315 -14.19 18.06 -0.33
C VAL A 315 -14.78 16.79 -0.97
N ASP A 316 -15.60 16.95 -2.02
CA ASP A 316 -16.03 15.81 -2.83
C ASP A 316 -14.90 15.41 -3.79
N VAL A 317 -14.38 14.20 -3.67
CA VAL A 317 -13.19 13.74 -4.40
C VAL A 317 -13.54 12.52 -5.22
N VAL A 318 -13.65 12.72 -6.53
CA VAL A 318 -13.85 11.66 -7.53
C VAL A 318 -12.48 11.20 -8.02
N VAL A 319 -12.17 9.93 -7.76
CA VAL A 319 -11.02 9.24 -8.34
C VAL A 319 -11.50 8.54 -9.62
N ALA A 320 -10.95 8.93 -10.78
CA ALA A 320 -11.39 8.41 -12.07
C ALA A 320 -10.25 7.64 -12.76
N SER A 321 -10.49 6.40 -13.18
CA SER A 321 -9.50 5.64 -13.94
C SER A 321 -9.50 6.07 -15.40
N ILE A 322 -8.34 6.43 -15.96
CA ILE A 322 -8.19 6.69 -17.40
C ILE A 322 -8.03 5.40 -18.22
N GLU A 323 -8.00 4.24 -17.57
CA GLU A 323 -7.87 2.92 -18.17
C GLU A 323 -9.23 2.36 -18.61
N ASN A 324 -9.22 1.19 -19.26
CA ASN A 324 -10.45 0.46 -19.62
C ASN A 324 -11.08 -0.31 -18.43
N SER A 325 -10.70 0.04 -17.19
CA SER A 325 -11.08 -0.63 -15.94
C SER A 325 -10.94 0.35 -14.78
N VAL A 326 -11.84 0.29 -13.79
CA VAL A 326 -11.72 1.08 -12.56
C VAL A 326 -10.56 0.62 -11.67
N GLN A 327 -10.14 -0.65 -11.76
CA GLN A 327 -8.97 -1.13 -11.03
C GLN A 327 -7.69 -0.83 -11.81
N ILE A 328 -6.77 -0.11 -11.17
CA ILE A 328 -5.40 0.16 -11.66
C ILE A 328 -4.35 -0.62 -10.86
N LEU A 329 -3.15 -0.72 -11.42
CA LEU A 329 -1.92 -1.11 -10.74
C LEU A 329 -0.99 0.11 -10.62
N ALA A 330 -0.74 0.59 -9.40
CA ALA A 330 0.13 1.73 -9.12
C ALA A 330 1.63 1.38 -9.27
N SER A 331 2.51 2.38 -9.20
CA SER A 331 3.93 2.25 -9.61
C SER A 331 4.75 1.28 -8.74
N ARG A 332 4.40 1.10 -7.47
CA ARG A 332 4.95 0.06 -6.57
C ARG A 332 4.00 -1.14 -6.40
N GLY A 333 3.09 -1.34 -7.34
CA GLY A 333 2.27 -2.54 -7.45
C GLY A 333 1.14 -2.62 -6.42
N ILE A 334 0.75 -1.52 -5.78
CA ILE A 334 -0.51 -1.48 -5.05
C ILE A 334 -1.66 -1.44 -6.05
N LYS A 335 -2.72 -2.22 -5.82
CA LYS A 335 -3.94 -2.15 -6.64
C LYS A 335 -4.94 -1.24 -5.96
N ILE A 336 -5.39 -0.22 -6.70
CA ILE A 336 -6.36 0.77 -6.26
C ILE A 336 -7.57 0.68 -7.19
N VAL A 337 -8.78 0.78 -6.65
CA VAL A 337 -10.01 0.83 -7.45
C VAL A 337 -10.56 2.26 -7.42
N ALA A 338 -10.54 2.91 -8.59
CA ALA A 338 -11.14 4.21 -8.83
C ALA A 338 -12.66 4.17 -8.57
N ASP A 339 -13.27 5.33 -8.33
CA ASP A 339 -14.72 5.46 -8.12
C ASP A 339 -15.49 5.21 -9.43
N MET A 340 -14.94 5.62 -10.59
CA MET A 340 -15.52 5.48 -11.92
C MET A 340 -14.47 5.51 -13.05
N LEU A 341 -14.87 5.37 -14.32
CA LEU A 341 -14.00 5.60 -15.48
C LEU A 341 -13.95 7.09 -15.83
N ILE A 342 -12.90 7.52 -16.53
CA ILE A 342 -12.73 8.92 -16.97
C ILE A 342 -13.82 9.37 -17.96
N GLY A 343 -14.45 8.44 -18.67
CA GLY A 343 -15.60 8.72 -19.54
C GLY A 343 -16.82 9.18 -18.72
N ASP A 344 -17.24 8.36 -17.76
CA ASP A 344 -18.33 8.67 -16.83
C ASP A 344 -18.04 9.98 -16.05
N ALA A 345 -16.79 10.15 -15.62
CA ALA A 345 -16.34 11.34 -14.91
C ALA A 345 -16.44 12.62 -15.76
N ALA A 346 -16.36 12.54 -17.08
CA ALA A 346 -16.39 13.70 -17.99
C ALA A 346 -17.79 14.32 -18.15
N GLU A 347 -18.85 13.62 -17.77
CA GLU A 347 -20.22 14.14 -17.72
C GLU A 347 -20.44 15.11 -16.54
N SER A 348 -19.42 15.32 -15.71
CA SER A 348 -19.44 16.14 -14.49
C SER A 348 -18.51 17.36 -14.57
N VAL A 349 -18.90 18.42 -13.84
CA VAL A 349 -18.07 19.60 -13.60
C VAL A 349 -17.26 19.41 -12.30
N TYR A 350 -16.04 19.98 -12.28
CA TYR A 350 -15.10 19.99 -11.16
C TYR A 350 -14.42 21.35 -11.06
N ASP A 351 -14.16 21.81 -9.85
CA ASP A 351 -13.45 23.07 -9.57
C ASP A 351 -11.95 22.97 -9.84
N LEU A 352 -11.40 21.77 -9.58
CA LEU A 352 -9.98 21.50 -9.59
C LEU A 352 -9.71 20.08 -10.09
N ILE A 353 -8.74 19.94 -10.99
CA ILE A 353 -8.21 18.66 -11.44
C ILE A 353 -6.77 18.55 -10.93
N ILE A 354 -6.49 17.53 -10.12
CA ILE A 354 -5.15 17.27 -9.55
C ILE A 354 -4.56 16.04 -10.23
N LEU A 355 -3.35 16.16 -10.75
CA LEU A 355 -2.68 15.09 -11.51
C LEU A 355 -1.57 14.42 -10.66
N PRO A 356 -1.83 13.25 -10.02
CA PRO A 356 -0.81 12.47 -9.31
C PRO A 356 -0.03 11.57 -10.29
N VAL A 357 1.05 12.09 -10.88
CA VAL A 357 1.71 11.45 -12.03
C VAL A 357 3.22 11.57 -12.07
N ARG A 358 3.88 10.41 -12.00
CA ARG A 358 5.27 10.23 -12.40
C ARG A 358 5.48 10.69 -13.85
N GLN A 359 6.65 11.29 -14.12
CA GLN A 359 6.97 12.06 -15.32
C GLN A 359 6.63 11.40 -16.68
N LEU A 360 6.72 10.07 -16.79
CA LEU A 360 6.47 9.31 -18.02
C LEU A 360 4.97 9.25 -18.43
N ASN A 361 4.07 9.13 -17.46
CA ASN A 361 2.63 9.01 -17.75
C ASN A 361 1.94 10.38 -17.93
N PHE A 362 2.54 11.46 -17.43
CA PHE A 362 1.95 12.80 -17.39
C PHE A 362 1.37 13.26 -18.75
N PHE A 363 2.10 13.06 -19.85
CA PHE A 363 1.62 13.39 -21.20
C PHE A 363 0.46 12.49 -21.67
N TYR A 364 0.45 11.21 -21.31
CA TYR A 364 -0.63 10.28 -21.67
C TYR A 364 -1.93 10.63 -20.92
N ILE A 365 -1.81 10.96 -19.63
CA ILE A 365 -2.94 11.42 -18.81
C ILE A 365 -3.51 12.73 -19.39
N ILE A 366 -2.66 13.74 -19.64
CA ILE A 366 -3.12 15.02 -20.22
C ILE A 366 -3.74 14.83 -21.61
N LEU A 367 -3.16 13.99 -22.48
CA LEU A 367 -3.72 13.77 -23.81
C LEU A 367 -5.12 13.13 -23.73
N LYS A 368 -5.31 12.11 -22.87
CA LYS A 368 -6.65 11.54 -22.64
C LYS A 368 -7.63 12.56 -22.06
N ILE A 369 -7.23 13.34 -21.05
CA ILE A 369 -8.10 14.37 -20.46
C ILE A 369 -8.49 15.43 -21.48
N ALA A 370 -7.55 15.96 -22.25
CA ALA A 370 -7.80 17.02 -23.23
C ALA A 370 -8.68 16.58 -24.43
N PHE A 371 -8.76 15.28 -24.70
CA PHE A 371 -9.68 14.71 -25.70
C PHE A 371 -11.05 14.33 -25.13
N VAL A 372 -11.17 14.13 -23.81
CA VAL A 372 -12.39 13.61 -23.16
C VAL A 372 -13.17 14.69 -22.41
N VAL A 373 -12.49 15.70 -21.85
CA VAL A 373 -13.09 16.75 -21.04
C VAL A 373 -12.82 18.12 -21.67
N PHE A 374 -13.88 18.81 -22.11
CA PHE A 374 -13.80 20.17 -22.65
C PHE A 374 -13.72 21.16 -21.48
N ILE A 375 -12.51 21.50 -21.05
CA ILE A 375 -12.22 22.12 -19.74
C ILE A 375 -12.17 23.66 -19.78
N PRO A 376 -13.07 24.36 -19.04
CA PRO A 376 -12.87 25.72 -18.54
C PRO A 376 -12.33 25.76 -17.09
N CYS A 377 -11.87 24.63 -16.55
CA CYS A 377 -11.39 24.45 -15.18
C CYS A 377 -9.85 24.51 -15.08
N ARG A 378 -9.30 24.47 -13.86
CA ARG A 378 -7.85 24.55 -13.63
C ARG A 378 -7.23 23.18 -13.39
N ILE A 379 -6.12 22.93 -14.09
CA ILE A 379 -5.29 21.72 -13.96
C ILE A 379 -4.09 22.04 -13.08
N VAL A 380 -3.94 21.34 -11.96
CA VAL A 380 -2.77 21.43 -11.08
C VAL A 380 -1.96 20.14 -11.17
N ARG A 381 -0.68 20.31 -11.50
CA ARG A 381 0.32 19.25 -11.44
C ARG A 381 0.90 19.16 -10.02
N VAL A 382 0.98 17.96 -9.47
CA VAL A 382 1.86 17.66 -8.33
C VAL A 382 3.27 17.38 -8.86
N LEU A 383 4.29 17.85 -8.14
CA LEU A 383 5.71 17.77 -8.50
C LEU A 383 6.50 17.02 -7.41
#